data_AF-A0A2V9WCL6-F1
#
_entry.id   AF-A0A2V9WCL6-F1
#
_cell.length_a   1.000
_cell.length_b   1.000
_cell.length_c   1.000
_cell.angle_alpha   90.00
_cell.angle_beta   90.00
_cell.angle_gamma   90.00
#
_symmetry.space_group_name_H-M   'P 1'
#
loop_
_entity.id
_entity.type
_entity.pdbx_description
1 polymer ?
#
loop_
_entity_poly.entity_id
_entity_poly.type
_entity_poly.pdbx_seq_one_letter_code
_entity_poly.pdbx_strand_id
1 'polypeptide(L)' 'MDSLEDLDSETIERVGKQGGFLLTTYHAERAKDPASRATESSRSNVIALWHTIKQIYGKAVARDLFLLARNRRQPSN' A
#
# COMPACT_ATOMS: atom_id res chain seq x y z
N MET A 1 -3.48 -13.44 14.20
CA MET A 1 -2.65 -13.04 13.05
C MET A 1 -1.95 -11.79 13.50
N ASP A 2 -0.83 -11.99 14.20
CA ASP A 2 -0.12 -10.91 14.91
C ASP A 2 1.26 -10.65 14.31
N SER A 3 1.69 -11.47 13.34
CA SER A 3 2.97 -11.35 12.67
C SER A 3 2.83 -11.48 11.15
N LEU A 4 3.74 -10.84 10.41
CA LEU A 4 3.83 -10.98 8.96
C LEU A 4 4.27 -12.39 8.53
N GLU A 5 4.87 -13.15 9.44
CA GLU A 5 5.31 -14.54 9.27
C GLU A 5 4.12 -15.52 9.20
N ASP A 6 2.96 -15.10 9.74
CA ASP A 6 1.72 -15.87 9.64
C ASP A 6 1.07 -15.76 8.25
N LEU A 7 1.46 -14.77 7.43
CA LEU A 7 0.96 -14.63 6.06
C LEU A 7 1.76 -15.48 5.09
N ASP A 8 1.05 -16.16 4.19
CA ASP A 8 1.69 -16.83 3.08
C ASP A 8 2.36 -15.80 2.13
N SER A 9 3.42 -16.25 1.47
CA SER A 9 4.24 -15.39 0.60
C SER A 9 3.45 -14.86 -0.60
N GLU A 10 2.47 -15.60 -1.11
CA GLU A 10 1.60 -15.17 -2.21
C GLU A 10 0.70 -14.00 -1.78
N THR A 11 0.15 -14.05 -0.57
CA THR A 11 -0.64 -12.97 0.01
C THR A 11 0.21 -11.71 0.20
N ILE A 12 1.42 -11.84 0.74
CA ILE A 12 2.35 -10.71 0.88
C ILE A 12 2.67 -10.11 -0.50
N GLU A 13 2.96 -10.93 -1.50
CA GLU A 13 3.26 -10.49 -2.86
C GLU A 13 2.07 -9.78 -3.51
N ARG A 14 0.86 -10.37 -3.42
CA ARG A 14 -0.36 -9.81 -3.98
C ARG A 14 -0.68 -8.45 -3.38
N VAL A 15 -0.65 -8.35 -2.05
CA VAL A 15 -0.90 -7.09 -1.34
C VAL A 15 0.17 -6.05 -1.68
N GLY A 16 1.44 -6.47 -1.75
CA GLY A 16 2.55 -5.61 -2.19
C GLY A 16 2.35 -5.05 -3.60
N LYS A 17 1.95 -5.90 -4.57
CA LYS A 17 1.67 -5.49 -5.95
C LYS A 17 0.49 -4.51 -6.04
N GLN A 18 -0.61 -4.81 -5.35
CA GLN A 18 -1.78 -3.91 -5.31
C GLN A 18 -1.44 -2.56 -4.67
N GLY A 19 -0.75 -2.57 -3.52
CA GLY A 19 -0.30 -1.35 -2.85
C GLY A 19 0.66 -0.54 -3.72
N GLY A 20 1.62 -1.20 -4.36
CA GLY A 20 2.57 -0.57 -5.28
C GLY A 20 1.90 0.09 -6.47
N PHE A 21 0.91 -0.57 -7.08
CA PHE A 21 0.12 -0.01 -8.17
C PHE A 21 -0.66 1.23 -7.74
N LEU A 22 -1.44 1.14 -6.65
CA LEU A 22 -2.26 2.26 -6.17
C LEU A 22 -1.39 3.47 -5.75
N LEU A 23 -0.27 3.24 -5.08
CA LEU A 23 0.67 4.31 -4.72
C LEU A 23 1.29 4.96 -5.95
N THR A 24 1.67 4.17 -6.96
CA THR A 24 2.23 4.70 -8.21
C THR A 24 1.21 5.55 -8.94
N THR A 25 -0.03 5.09 -9.05
CA THR A 25 -1.15 5.85 -9.63
C THR A 25 -1.40 7.15 -8.86
N TYR A 26 -1.47 7.10 -7.53
CA TYR A 26 -1.65 8.29 -6.70
C TYR A 26 -0.53 9.32 -6.92
N HIS A 27 0.74 8.89 -6.95
CA HIS A 27 1.84 9.80 -7.22
C HIS A 27 1.80 10.38 -8.63
N ALA A 28 1.43 9.59 -9.63
CA ALA A 28 1.29 10.05 -11.01
C ALA A 28 0.17 11.10 -11.14
N GLU A 29 -1.00 10.86 -10.57
CA GLU A 29 -2.11 11.83 -10.60
C GLU A 29 -1.78 13.09 -9.80
N ARG A 30 -1.19 12.93 -8.61
CA ARG A 30 -0.77 14.06 -7.78
C ARG A 30 0.30 14.92 -8.45
N ALA A 31 1.21 14.33 -9.24
CA ALA A 31 2.22 15.06 -9.97
C ALA A 31 1.63 15.89 -11.13
N LYS A 32 0.52 15.42 -11.73
CA LYS A 32 -0.20 16.16 -12.78
C LYS A 32 -0.99 17.33 -12.19
N ASP A 33 -1.88 17.05 -11.24
CA ASP A 33 -2.70 18.06 -10.57
C ASP A 33 -3.11 17.57 -9.16
N PRO A 34 -2.53 18.15 -8.10
CA PRO A 34 -2.86 17.82 -6.72
C PRO A 34 -4.31 18.07 -6.31
N ALA A 35 -5.02 18.99 -6.97
CA ALA A 35 -6.39 19.37 -6.63
C ALA A 35 -7.45 18.65 -7.48
N SER A 36 -7.03 17.82 -8.43
CA SER A 36 -7.94 17.09 -9.31
C SER A 36 -8.74 16.01 -8.58
N ARG A 37 -9.94 15.72 -9.10
CA ARG A 37 -10.74 14.55 -8.69
C ARG A 37 -10.00 13.23 -8.86
N ALA A 38 -9.09 13.12 -9.83
CA ALA A 38 -8.30 11.90 -10.04
C ALA A 38 -7.29 11.68 -8.90
N THR A 39 -6.66 12.74 -8.41
CA THR A 39 -5.79 12.71 -7.22
C THR A 39 -6.59 12.35 -5.96
N GLU A 40 -7.77 12.94 -5.79
CA GLU A 40 -8.66 12.60 -4.66
C GLU A 40 -9.11 11.13 -4.69
N SER A 41 -9.55 10.65 -5.85
CA SER A 41 -9.99 9.27 -6.05
C SER A 41 -8.86 8.26 -5.80
N SER A 42 -7.68 8.50 -6.39
CA SER A 42 -6.52 7.63 -6.18
C SER A 42 -6.01 7.63 -4.74
N ARG A 43 -6.07 8.78 -4.04
CA ARG A 43 -5.79 8.86 -2.59
C ARG A 43 -6.76 8.00 -1.78
N SER A 44 -8.06 8.10 -2.08
CA SER A 44 -9.10 7.31 -1.40
C SER A 44 -8.89 5.81 -1.60
N ASN A 45 -8.45 5.37 -2.79
CA ASN A 45 -8.14 3.96 -3.04
C ASN A 45 -6.96 3.45 -2.17
N VAL A 46 -5.91 4.25 -2.01
CA VAL A 46 -4.78 3.89 -1.13
C VAL A 46 -5.23 3.76 0.33
N ILE A 47 -6.08 4.69 0.79
CA ILE A 47 -6.64 4.66 2.15
C ILE A 47 -7.53 3.42 2.34
N ALA A 48 -8.43 3.15 1.39
CA ALA A 48 -9.30 1.98 1.43
C ALA A 48 -8.53 0.67 1.52
N LEU A 49 -7.50 0.49 0.68
CA LEU A 49 -6.63 -0.69 0.75
C LEU A 49 -6.00 -0.86 2.14
N TRP A 50 -5.46 0.22 2.73
CA TRP A 50 -4.87 0.12 4.07
C TRP A 50 -5.88 -0.24 5.16
N HIS A 51 -7.08 0.32 5.08
CA HIS A 51 -8.16 -0.06 5.99
C HIS A 51 -8.54 -1.54 5.83
N THR A 52 -8.66 -2.04 4.60
CA THR A 52 -8.95 -3.45 4.33
C THR A 52 -7.85 -4.37 4.86
N ILE A 53 -6.58 -4.07 4.62
CA ILE A 53 -5.45 -4.86 5.14
C ILE A 53 -5.49 -4.90 6.66
N LYS A 54 -5.71 -3.76 7.32
CA LYS A 54 -5.80 -3.68 8.79
C LYS A 54 -6.99 -4.47 9.32
N GLN A 55 -8.11 -4.50 8.60
CA GLN A 55 -9.31 -5.23 9.01
C GLN A 55 -9.14 -6.74 8.87
N ILE A 56 -8.49 -7.22 7.80
CA ILE A 56 -8.32 -8.65 7.54
C ILE A 56 -7.16 -9.23 8.34
N TYR A 57 -6.01 -8.55 8.36
CA TYR A 57 -4.76 -9.10 8.89
C TYR A 57 -4.33 -8.47 10.22
N GLY A 58 -5.07 -7.49 10.72
CA GLY A 58 -4.74 -6.79 11.96
C GLY A 58 -3.71 -5.66 11.78
N LYS A 59 -3.58 -4.86 12.83
CA LYS A 59 -2.80 -3.61 12.81
C LYS A 59 -1.28 -3.84 12.71
N ALA A 60 -0.76 -4.89 13.34
CA ALA A 60 0.67 -5.21 13.30
C ALA A 60 1.12 -5.58 11.88
N VAL A 61 0.43 -6.54 11.26
CA VAL A 61 0.69 -6.98 9.90
C VAL A 61 0.54 -5.85 8.88
N ALA A 62 -0.48 -5.01 9.02
CA ALA A 62 -0.66 -3.84 8.16
C ALA A 62 0.53 -2.86 8.25
N ARG A 63 1.10 -2.66 9.44
CA ARG A 63 2.28 -1.81 9.64
C ARG A 63 3.51 -2.40 8.94
N ASP A 64 3.73 -3.69 9.08
CA ASP A 64 4.92 -4.34 8.52
C ASP A 64 4.85 -4.41 6.99
N LEU A 65 3.66 -4.65 6.41
CA LEU A 65 3.43 -4.53 4.97
C LEU A 65 3.69 -3.11 4.46
N PHE A 66 3.32 -2.08 5.21
CA PHE A 66 3.60 -0.69 4.85
C PHE A 66 5.11 -0.40 4.85
N LEU A 67 5.83 -0.88 5.86
CA LEU A 67 7.29 -0.74 5.96
C LEU A 67 8.00 -1.48 4.82
N LEU A 68 7.55 -2.70 4.50
CA LEU A 68 8.06 -3.48 3.38
C LEU A 68 7.87 -2.75 2.05
N ALA A 69 6.65 -2.24 1.79
CA ALA A 69 6.34 -1.48 0.58
C ALA A 69 7.17 -0.19 0.46
N ARG A 70 7.49 0.46 1.59
CA ARG A 70 8.35 1.64 1.63
C ARG A 70 9.81 1.30 1.32
N ASN A 71 10.34 0.21 1.87
CA ASN A 71 11.75 -0.17 1.72
C ASN A 71 12.07 -0.68 0.31
N ARG A 72 11.12 -1.34 -0.38
CA ARG A 72 11.30 -1.72 -1.80
C ARG A 72 11.41 -0.54 -2.77
N ARG A 73 11.18 0.69 -2.32
CA ARG A 73 11.31 1.93 -3.11
C ARG A 73 12.62 2.70 -2.90
N GLN A 74 13.46 2.31 -1.94
CA GLN A 74 14.81 2.89 -1.82
C GLN A 74 15.80 1.96 -2.53
N PRO A 75 16.34 2.32 -3.71
CA PRO A 75 17.55 1.69 -4.18
C PRO A 75 18.67 2.03 -3.18
N SER A 76 19.45 1.02 -2.82
CA SER A 76 20.70 1.17 -2.10
C SER A 76 21.53 2.27 -2.77
N ASN A 77 21.94 3.27 -1.98
CA ASN A 77 22.83 4.33 -2.41
C ASN A 77 24.25 3.79 -2.68
#